data_AF-A0A7G1KRU9-F1
#
_entry.id   AF-A0A7G1KRU9-F1
#
_cell.length_a   1.000
_cell.length_b   1.000
_cell.length_c   1.000
_cell.angle_alpha   90.00
_cell.angle_beta   90.00
_cell.angle_gamma   90.00
#
_symmetry.space_group_name_H-M   'P 1'
#
loop_
_entity.id
_entity.type
_entity.pdbx_description
1 polymer ?
#
loop_
_entity_poly.entity_id
_entity_poly.type
_entity_poly.pdbx_seq_one_letter_code
_entity_poly.pdbx_strand_id
1 'polypeptide(L)'
;MTGAVLAPEEPVVTGIGVVVPRGSAPGRPWFDYRSELGRRGYKYFPPACHYLLAAARRAVADAGGPPDCAPALRSAAVGTNSAGSVWHSEMDRTIVEAGAHELSPMTATFFSINLVAGQLAIEHELTAFTLTFTSPHVAGVEALQLGALSLRPGPARWMLVGATEAALDADEPGAARSEEGSVVLVVEPAGLAAARGARWYGRCGSASGFLPPDEADPGRAGELLARLGVRDGAAPVRAVVDDSSSVGRAVRRALGPRAGIVAARSGCLEPMVQVAAGLTDGPPVSLCVAASSAGNIVVTRLERAFPGS
;
A
#
# COMPACT_ATOMS: atom_id res chain seq x y z
N MET A 1 12.09 -23.06 6.14
CA MET A 1 12.73 -21.77 5.81
C MET A 1 12.65 -20.88 7.04
N THR A 2 13.79 -20.54 7.62
CA THR A 2 13.90 -19.65 8.80
C THR A 2 13.41 -18.25 8.43
N GLY A 3 12.37 -17.79 9.13
CA GLY A 3 11.66 -16.53 8.90
C GLY A 3 12.42 -15.29 9.37
N ALA A 4 13.48 -14.93 8.66
CA ALA A 4 14.02 -13.58 8.74
C ALA A 4 13.19 -12.68 7.82
N VAL A 5 12.53 -11.68 8.39
CA VAL A 5 11.68 -10.71 7.67
C VAL A 5 12.51 -9.80 6.75
N LEU A 6 13.83 -9.76 6.94
CA LEU A 6 14.78 -9.03 6.09
C LEU A 6 15.93 -9.96 5.71
N ALA A 7 16.14 -10.14 4.40
CA ALA A 7 17.37 -10.71 3.88
C ALA A 7 18.41 -9.60 3.60
N PRO A 8 19.72 -9.88 3.60
CA PRO A 8 20.75 -8.90 3.21
C PRO A 8 20.55 -8.31 1.81
N GLU A 9 19.82 -9.03 0.96
CA GLU A 9 19.49 -8.65 -0.42
C GLU A 9 18.12 -7.97 -0.57
N GLU A 10 17.45 -7.62 0.54
CA GLU A 10 16.18 -6.90 0.48
C GLU A 10 16.38 -5.58 -0.29
N PRO A 11 15.51 -5.27 -1.26
CA PRO A 11 15.60 -4.01 -1.97
C PRO A 11 15.30 -2.84 -1.04
N VAL A 12 15.59 -1.66 -1.55
CA VAL A 12 15.65 -0.44 -0.76
C VAL A 12 14.66 0.57 -1.26
N VAL A 13 14.19 1.40 -0.35
CA VAL A 13 13.22 2.45 -0.65
C VAL A 13 13.97 3.74 -0.94
N THR A 14 13.95 4.19 -2.19
CA THR A 14 14.67 5.41 -2.61
C THR A 14 13.78 6.63 -2.76
N GLY A 15 12.46 6.45 -2.81
CA GLY A 15 11.50 7.54 -2.86
C GLY A 15 10.20 7.19 -2.18
N ILE A 16 9.57 8.18 -1.54
CA ILE A 16 8.30 8.02 -0.84
C ILE A 16 7.35 9.14 -1.27
N GLY A 17 6.17 8.75 -1.74
CA GLY A 17 5.08 9.65 -2.07
C GLY A 17 3.85 9.35 -1.23
N VAL A 18 3.35 10.35 -0.51
CA VAL A 18 2.18 10.22 0.36
C VAL A 18 1.16 11.30 -0.02
N VAL A 19 -0.07 10.88 -0.28
CA VAL A 19 -1.24 11.72 -0.59
C VAL A 19 -2.39 11.25 0.28
N VAL A 20 -2.63 11.89 1.42
CA VAL A 20 -3.71 11.54 2.36
C VAL A 20 -4.30 12.82 2.97
N PRO A 21 -5.57 12.82 3.43
CA PRO A 21 -6.28 14.00 3.96
C PRO A 21 -5.79 14.50 5.35
N ARG A 22 -4.48 14.62 5.58
CA ARG A 22 -3.93 15.07 6.88
C ARG A 22 -4.35 16.51 7.18
N GLY A 23 -5.09 16.71 8.28
CA GLY A 23 -5.47 18.03 8.78
C GLY A 23 -6.53 18.76 7.96
N SER A 24 -7.26 18.07 7.09
CA SER A 24 -8.34 18.68 6.31
C SER A 24 -9.58 18.87 7.17
N ALA A 25 -10.14 20.08 7.17
CA ALA A 25 -11.39 20.37 7.86
C ALA A 25 -12.56 19.60 7.21
N PRO A 26 -13.50 19.05 7.99
CA PRO A 26 -14.68 18.38 7.45
C PRO A 26 -15.41 19.27 6.43
N GLY A 27 -15.76 18.72 5.26
CA GLY A 27 -16.55 19.41 4.23
C GLY A 27 -15.78 20.35 3.30
N ARG A 28 -14.46 20.52 3.43
CA ARG A 28 -13.64 21.15 2.37
C ARG A 28 -13.02 20.08 1.46
N PRO A 29 -12.96 20.33 0.13
CA PRO A 29 -12.22 19.45 -0.77
C PRO A 29 -10.75 19.46 -0.35
N TRP A 30 -10.22 18.27 -0.02
CA TRP A 30 -8.85 18.11 0.47
C TRP A 30 -7.83 17.84 -0.64
N PHE A 31 -8.32 17.51 -1.84
CA PHE A 31 -7.50 17.16 -3.00
C PHE A 31 -8.07 17.76 -4.28
N ASP A 32 -7.19 18.28 -5.15
CA ASP A 32 -7.53 18.70 -6.52
C ASP A 32 -6.52 18.10 -7.50
N TYR A 33 -6.98 17.18 -8.36
CA TYR A 33 -6.11 16.56 -9.37
C TYR A 33 -5.52 17.61 -10.34
N ARG A 34 -6.16 18.77 -10.53
CA ARG A 34 -5.66 19.77 -11.48
C ARG A 34 -4.38 20.44 -11.01
N SER A 35 -4.25 20.66 -9.70
CA SER A 35 -3.02 21.19 -9.11
C SER A 35 -1.92 20.13 -8.98
N GLU A 36 -2.32 18.88 -8.73
CA GLU A 36 -1.38 17.77 -8.48
C GLU A 36 -0.86 17.11 -9.77
N LEU A 37 -1.77 16.88 -10.72
CA LEU A 37 -1.49 16.13 -11.96
C LEU A 37 -1.43 17.03 -13.19
N GLY A 38 -2.23 18.10 -13.21
CA GLY A 38 -2.39 19.02 -14.33
C GLY A 38 -3.83 19.06 -14.86
N ARG A 39 -4.11 20.00 -15.77
CA ARG A 39 -5.49 20.35 -16.16
C ARG A 39 -6.11 19.45 -17.24
N ARG A 40 -5.35 18.55 -17.87
CA ARG A 40 -5.78 17.73 -19.03
C ARG A 40 -5.47 16.27 -18.77
N GLY A 41 -6.24 15.36 -19.37
CA GLY A 41 -5.98 13.91 -19.33
C GLY A 41 -6.64 13.14 -18.17
N TYR A 42 -6.80 13.78 -17.00
CA TYR A 42 -7.21 13.04 -15.78
C TYR A 42 -8.70 13.15 -15.42
N LYS A 43 -9.49 13.95 -16.14
CA LYS A 43 -10.90 14.27 -15.78
C LYS A 43 -11.77 13.04 -15.52
N TYR A 44 -11.58 11.97 -16.29
CA TYR A 44 -12.41 10.76 -16.24
C TYR A 44 -11.82 9.65 -15.37
N PHE A 45 -10.71 9.91 -14.67
CA PHE A 45 -10.12 8.91 -13.79
C PHE A 45 -10.81 8.90 -12.43
N PRO A 46 -10.93 7.74 -11.76
CA PRO A 46 -11.41 7.66 -10.39
C PRO A 46 -10.55 8.49 -9.42
N PRO A 47 -11.12 8.96 -8.30
CA PRO A 47 -10.35 9.63 -7.25
C PRO A 47 -9.11 8.84 -6.81
N ALA A 48 -9.24 7.52 -6.59
CA ALA A 48 -8.10 6.67 -6.24
C ALA A 48 -6.98 6.69 -7.31
N CYS A 49 -7.33 6.77 -8.59
CA CYS A 49 -6.32 6.91 -9.64
C CYS A 49 -5.62 8.28 -9.57
N HIS A 50 -6.36 9.36 -9.26
CA HIS A 50 -5.73 10.66 -9.04
C HIS A 50 -4.74 10.63 -7.87
N TYR A 51 -5.14 10.03 -6.75
CA TYR A 51 -4.27 9.91 -5.57
C TYR A 51 -3.03 9.09 -5.87
N LEU A 52 -3.20 7.95 -6.55
CA LEU A 52 -2.10 7.05 -6.91
C LEU A 52 -1.08 7.73 -7.83
N LEU A 53 -1.54 8.39 -8.90
CA LEU A 53 -0.65 9.08 -9.83
C LEU A 53 0.07 10.26 -9.15
N ALA A 54 -0.62 10.97 -8.26
CA ALA A 54 -0.01 12.09 -7.53
C ALA A 54 1.04 11.59 -6.52
N ALA A 55 0.74 10.51 -5.80
CA ALA A 55 1.69 9.86 -4.90
C ALA A 55 2.89 9.30 -5.66
N ALA A 56 2.67 8.65 -6.81
CA ALA A 56 3.75 8.13 -7.65
C ALA A 56 4.66 9.25 -8.18
N ARG A 57 4.08 10.36 -8.67
CA ARG A 57 4.84 11.53 -9.10
C ARG A 57 5.75 12.07 -7.99
N ARG A 58 5.22 12.17 -6.76
CA ARG A 58 6.01 12.59 -5.58
C ARG A 58 7.12 11.58 -5.26
N ALA A 59 6.80 10.28 -5.26
CA ALA A 59 7.76 9.22 -4.95
C ALA A 59 8.91 9.17 -5.97
N VAL A 60 8.59 9.27 -7.27
CA VAL A 60 9.58 9.27 -8.35
C VAL A 60 10.44 10.53 -8.30
N ALA A 61 9.86 11.70 -8.05
CA ALA A 61 10.62 12.94 -7.88
C ALA A 61 11.57 12.85 -6.67
N ASP A 62 11.09 12.33 -5.55
CA ASP A 62 11.88 12.11 -4.32
C ASP A 62 13.02 11.10 -4.53
N ALA A 63 12.83 10.09 -5.37
CA ALA A 63 13.88 9.14 -5.77
C ALA A 63 14.92 9.71 -6.77
N GLY A 64 14.74 10.95 -7.24
CA GLY A 64 15.56 11.56 -8.29
C GLY A 64 15.27 11.05 -9.70
N GLY A 65 14.08 10.48 -9.94
CA GLY A 65 13.67 9.90 -11.21
C GLY A 65 13.90 8.39 -11.32
N PRO A 66 13.40 7.77 -12.40
CA PRO A 66 13.68 6.36 -12.68
C PRO A 66 15.17 6.18 -13.06
N PRO A 67 15.78 5.03 -12.72
CA PRO A 67 17.13 4.70 -13.16
C PRO A 67 17.19 4.54 -14.68
N ASP A 68 18.40 4.62 -15.22
CA ASP A 68 18.68 4.29 -16.62
C ASP A 68 18.59 2.76 -16.84
N CYS A 69 17.35 2.27 -16.87
CA CYS A 69 17.01 0.91 -17.23
C CYS A 69 15.89 0.92 -18.28
N ALA A 70 15.86 -0.11 -19.12
CA ALA A 70 14.81 -0.25 -20.12
C ALA A 70 13.42 -0.30 -19.44
N PRO A 71 12.37 0.28 -20.05
CA PRO A 71 10.98 0.17 -19.56
C PRO A 71 10.55 -1.28 -19.28
N ALA A 72 11.10 -2.26 -20.00
CA ALA A 72 10.86 -3.69 -19.83
C ALA A 72 11.43 -4.29 -18.53
N LEU A 73 12.08 -3.47 -17.69
CA LEU A 73 12.58 -3.83 -16.36
C LEU A 73 11.90 -3.01 -15.26
N ARG A 74 10.84 -2.26 -15.59
CA ARG A 74 10.09 -1.40 -14.67
C ARG A 74 8.71 -2.00 -14.42
N SER A 75 8.32 -2.12 -13.16
CA SER A 75 7.05 -2.75 -12.77
C SER A 75 6.28 -1.94 -11.74
N ALA A 76 5.02 -2.30 -11.53
CA ALA A 76 4.21 -1.82 -10.41
C ALA A 76 3.52 -2.95 -9.64
N ALA A 77 3.28 -2.70 -8.35
CA ALA A 77 2.39 -3.51 -7.53
C ALA A 77 1.56 -2.58 -6.63
N VAL A 78 0.23 -2.66 -6.70
CA VAL A 78 -0.65 -1.74 -5.98
C VAL A 78 -1.74 -2.50 -5.23
N GLY A 79 -1.90 -2.22 -3.94
CA GLY A 79 -3.03 -2.67 -3.14
C GLY A 79 -4.21 -1.70 -3.18
N THR A 80 -5.43 -2.22 -3.26
CA THR A 80 -6.65 -1.42 -3.09
C THR A 80 -7.85 -2.30 -2.77
N ASN A 81 -8.80 -1.78 -1.99
CA ASN A 81 -10.06 -2.43 -1.67
C ASN A 81 -11.28 -1.62 -2.12
N SER A 82 -11.14 -0.30 -2.31
CA SER A 82 -12.24 0.61 -2.63
C SER A 82 -12.02 1.47 -3.88
N ALA A 83 -10.91 1.34 -4.61
CA ALA A 83 -10.62 2.23 -5.74
C ALA A 83 -11.66 2.20 -6.87
N GLY A 84 -12.43 1.12 -6.99
CA GLY A 84 -13.52 0.97 -7.97
C GLY A 84 -14.90 1.39 -7.45
N SER A 85 -15.11 1.53 -6.14
CA SER A 85 -16.45 1.60 -5.51
C SER A 85 -17.30 2.73 -6.09
N VAL A 86 -16.80 3.97 -6.12
CA VAL A 86 -17.52 5.12 -6.68
C VAL A 86 -17.99 4.88 -8.11
N TRP A 87 -17.10 4.35 -8.98
CA TRP A 87 -17.49 4.09 -10.37
C TRP A 87 -18.43 2.90 -10.50
N HIS A 88 -18.27 1.86 -9.68
CA HIS A 88 -19.19 0.72 -9.67
C HIS A 88 -20.60 1.16 -9.32
N SER A 89 -20.75 2.00 -8.28
CA SER A 89 -22.05 2.56 -7.89
C SER A 89 -22.64 3.48 -8.95
N GLU A 90 -21.82 4.34 -9.58
CA GLU A 90 -22.29 5.19 -10.67
C GLU A 90 -22.73 4.38 -11.90
N MET A 91 -21.99 3.32 -12.23
CA MET A 91 -22.37 2.40 -13.31
C MET A 91 -23.67 1.67 -12.98
N ASP A 92 -23.80 1.14 -11.77
CA ASP A 92 -25.00 0.43 -11.32
C ASP A 92 -26.23 1.35 -11.39
N ARG A 93 -26.12 2.57 -10.83
CA ARG A 93 -27.17 3.60 -10.92
C ARG A 93 -27.56 3.90 -12.36
N THR A 94 -26.59 4.11 -13.24
CA THR A 94 -26.85 4.39 -14.66
C THR A 94 -27.58 3.24 -15.34
N ILE A 95 -27.17 1.99 -15.07
CA ILE A 95 -27.80 0.79 -15.63
C ILE A 95 -29.25 0.67 -15.14
N VAL A 96 -29.49 0.85 -13.84
CA VAL A 96 -30.82 0.73 -13.21
C VAL A 96 -31.78 1.82 -13.70
N GLU A 97 -31.30 3.06 -13.82
CA GLU A 97 -32.16 4.22 -14.14
C GLU A 97 -32.38 4.39 -15.65
N ALA A 98 -31.35 4.16 -16.47
CA ALA A 98 -31.36 4.53 -17.90
C ALA A 98 -30.96 3.38 -18.84
N GLY A 99 -30.42 2.28 -18.31
CA GLY A 99 -30.00 1.11 -19.07
C GLY A 99 -28.52 1.13 -19.47
N ALA A 100 -27.96 -0.06 -19.73
CA ALA A 100 -26.52 -0.24 -19.94
C ALA A 100 -25.92 0.50 -21.16
N HIS A 101 -26.74 0.88 -22.15
CA HIS A 101 -26.29 1.62 -23.33
C HIS A 101 -25.92 3.07 -23.04
N GLU A 102 -26.31 3.59 -21.87
CA GLU A 102 -25.99 4.94 -21.40
C GLU A 102 -24.65 5.03 -20.64
N LEU A 103 -23.97 3.90 -20.43
CA LEU A 103 -22.64 3.90 -19.84
C LEU A 103 -21.63 4.60 -20.74
N SER A 104 -20.95 5.61 -20.20
CA SER A 104 -19.86 6.29 -20.89
C SER A 104 -18.72 5.30 -21.18
N PRO A 105 -18.29 5.15 -22.45
CA PRO A 105 -17.16 4.28 -22.80
C PRO A 105 -15.86 4.63 -22.06
N MET A 106 -15.68 5.91 -21.72
CA MET A 106 -14.48 6.41 -21.02
C MET A 106 -14.41 5.96 -19.56
N THR A 107 -15.56 5.82 -18.91
CA THR A 107 -15.63 5.44 -17.49
C THR A 107 -15.89 3.95 -17.35
N ALA A 108 -16.62 3.34 -18.30
CA ALA A 108 -16.94 1.92 -18.35
C ALA A 108 -15.70 1.04 -18.17
N THR A 109 -14.53 1.42 -18.68
CA THR A 109 -13.29 0.64 -18.51
C THR A 109 -12.90 0.45 -17.05
N PHE A 110 -13.16 1.45 -16.20
CA PHE A 110 -12.83 1.40 -14.77
C PHE A 110 -13.70 0.43 -13.96
N PHE A 111 -14.56 -0.36 -14.60
CA PHE A 111 -15.21 -1.52 -13.96
C PHE A 111 -14.17 -2.51 -13.40
N SER A 112 -12.99 -2.59 -14.01
CA SER A 112 -11.92 -3.48 -13.54
C SER A 112 -10.94 -2.71 -12.65
N ILE A 113 -10.81 -3.15 -11.39
CA ILE A 113 -10.00 -2.47 -10.37
C ILE A 113 -8.51 -2.39 -10.73
N ASN A 114 -8.02 -3.35 -11.51
CA ASN A 114 -6.62 -3.36 -11.98
C ASN A 114 -6.28 -2.21 -12.92
N LEU A 115 -7.27 -1.55 -13.55
CA LEU A 115 -6.98 -0.39 -14.40
C LEU A 115 -6.49 0.82 -13.63
N VAL A 116 -6.74 0.89 -12.32
CA VAL A 116 -6.16 1.94 -11.46
C VAL A 116 -4.63 1.81 -11.44
N ALA A 117 -4.11 0.59 -11.24
CA ALA A 117 -2.69 0.30 -11.39
C ALA A 117 -2.22 0.36 -12.86
N GLY A 118 -3.09 0.03 -13.81
CA GLY A 118 -2.80 0.16 -15.24
C GLY A 118 -2.50 1.61 -15.67
N GLN A 119 -3.21 2.60 -15.13
CA GLN A 119 -2.91 4.01 -15.41
C GLN A 119 -1.54 4.41 -14.86
N LEU A 120 -1.14 3.89 -13.70
CA LEU A 120 0.20 4.07 -13.16
C LEU A 120 1.27 3.50 -14.11
N ALA A 121 1.00 2.33 -14.70
CA ALA A 121 1.90 1.71 -15.66
C ALA A 121 2.07 2.53 -16.94
N ILE A 122 0.98 3.13 -17.45
CA ILE A 122 1.01 4.00 -18.63
C ILE A 122 1.79 5.29 -18.33
N GLU A 123 1.48 5.97 -17.21
CA GLU A 123 2.10 7.25 -16.85
C GLU A 123 3.62 7.13 -16.62
N HIS A 124 4.09 5.98 -16.14
CA HIS A 124 5.50 5.76 -15.77
C HIS A 124 6.23 4.72 -16.63
N GLU A 125 5.67 4.32 -17.78
CA GLU A 125 6.27 3.37 -18.73
C GLU A 125 6.70 2.04 -18.07
N LEU A 126 5.81 1.46 -17.26
CA LEU A 126 6.06 0.21 -16.53
C LEU A 126 5.62 -0.98 -17.38
N THR A 127 6.56 -1.61 -18.09
CA THR A 127 6.22 -2.63 -19.11
C THR A 127 6.66 -4.05 -18.76
N ALA A 128 7.36 -4.26 -17.63
CA ALA A 128 7.70 -5.61 -17.18
C ALA A 128 6.45 -6.35 -16.68
N PHE A 129 5.80 -5.84 -15.64
CA PHE A 129 4.49 -6.31 -15.17
C PHE A 129 3.83 -5.28 -14.25
N THR A 130 2.51 -5.37 -14.11
CA THR A 130 1.74 -4.59 -13.13
C THR A 130 0.75 -5.50 -12.40
N LEU A 131 0.77 -5.49 -11.07
CA LEU A 131 -0.08 -6.32 -10.22
C LEU A 131 -1.02 -5.48 -9.36
N THR A 132 -2.21 -6.02 -9.10
CA THR A 132 -3.20 -5.43 -8.21
C THR A 132 -3.59 -6.44 -7.13
N PHE A 133 -3.54 -6.00 -5.88
CA PHE A 133 -3.90 -6.80 -4.69
C PHE A 133 -5.15 -6.22 -4.05
N THR A 134 -6.03 -7.09 -3.54
CA THR A 134 -7.33 -6.67 -2.99
C THR A 134 -7.67 -7.36 -1.67
N SER A 135 -6.69 -7.95 -0.98
CA SER A 135 -6.86 -8.49 0.38
C SER A 135 -7.11 -7.37 1.39
N PRO A 136 -8.27 -7.34 2.09
CA PRO A 136 -8.61 -6.26 3.02
C PRO A 136 -7.55 -6.02 4.08
N HIS A 137 -7.26 -4.76 4.38
CA HIS A 137 -6.26 -4.30 5.36
C HIS A 137 -4.80 -4.68 5.10
N VAL A 138 -4.48 -5.54 4.13
CA VAL A 138 -3.10 -6.04 3.94
C VAL A 138 -2.58 -5.95 2.51
N ALA A 139 -3.44 -5.72 1.51
CA ALA A 139 -3.07 -5.70 0.10
C ALA A 139 -1.90 -4.78 -0.25
N GLY A 140 -1.80 -3.59 0.35
CA GLY A 140 -0.67 -2.69 0.14
C GLY A 140 0.68 -3.29 0.57
N VAL A 141 0.67 -4.04 1.67
CA VAL A 141 1.86 -4.72 2.19
C VAL A 141 2.16 -6.01 1.40
N GLU A 142 1.13 -6.71 0.92
CA GLU A 142 1.32 -7.83 -0.01
C GLU A 142 1.97 -7.36 -1.31
N ALA A 143 1.56 -6.19 -1.83
CA ALA A 143 2.22 -5.57 -2.96
C ALA A 143 3.71 -5.28 -2.68
N LEU A 144 4.04 -4.79 -1.47
CA LEU A 144 5.42 -4.60 -1.01
C LEU A 144 6.22 -5.90 -0.96
N GLN A 145 5.64 -6.94 -0.38
CA GLN A 145 6.25 -8.26 -0.29
C GLN A 145 6.58 -8.84 -1.67
N LEU A 146 5.62 -8.80 -2.60
CA LEU A 146 5.80 -9.33 -3.96
C LEU A 146 6.75 -8.45 -4.78
N GLY A 147 6.72 -7.13 -4.60
CA GLY A 147 7.69 -6.23 -5.21
C GLY A 147 9.12 -6.55 -4.77
N ALA A 148 9.31 -6.78 -3.47
CA ALA A 148 10.62 -7.14 -2.93
C ALA A 148 11.13 -8.48 -3.49
N LEU A 149 10.26 -9.48 -3.61
CA LEU A 149 10.58 -10.78 -4.21
C LEU A 149 10.91 -10.67 -5.71
N SER A 150 10.22 -9.80 -6.45
CA SER A 150 10.39 -9.66 -7.90
C SER A 150 11.67 -8.91 -8.31
N LEU A 151 12.30 -8.21 -7.37
CA LEU A 151 13.59 -7.52 -7.55
C LEU A 151 14.79 -8.44 -7.27
N ARG A 152 14.59 -9.55 -6.55
CA ARG A 152 15.61 -10.60 -6.33
C ARG A 152 15.78 -11.41 -7.61
N PRO A 153 17.02 -11.58 -8.12
CA PRO A 153 17.37 -11.88 -9.52
C PRO A 153 16.18 -12.13 -10.46
N GLY A 154 15.36 -11.09 -10.61
CA GLY A 154 13.98 -11.23 -11.08
C GLY A 154 13.72 -10.36 -12.29
N PRO A 155 12.50 -10.39 -12.83
CA PRO A 155 12.17 -9.72 -14.09
C PRO A 155 12.18 -8.19 -13.98
N ALA A 156 12.20 -7.62 -12.77
CA ALA A 156 12.22 -6.17 -12.55
C ALA A 156 13.56 -5.70 -11.95
N ARG A 157 13.90 -4.44 -12.23
CA ARG A 157 15.03 -3.72 -11.63
C ARG A 157 14.61 -2.45 -10.90
N TRP A 158 13.39 -1.99 -11.11
CA TRP A 158 12.84 -0.80 -10.47
C TRP A 158 11.33 -0.92 -10.39
N MET A 159 10.75 -0.61 -9.23
CA MET A 159 9.32 -0.80 -9.00
C MET A 159 8.66 0.37 -8.28
N LEU A 160 7.44 0.67 -8.68
CA LEU A 160 6.50 1.48 -7.91
C LEU A 160 5.59 0.55 -7.11
N VAL A 161 5.67 0.63 -5.79
CA VAL A 161 4.88 -0.23 -4.90
C VAL A 161 4.03 0.62 -3.98
N GLY A 162 2.72 0.36 -3.89
CA GLY A 162 1.85 1.25 -3.14
C GLY A 162 0.51 0.67 -2.74
N ALA A 163 -0.28 1.55 -2.13
CA ALA A 163 -1.70 1.34 -1.90
C ALA A 163 -2.49 2.60 -2.26
N THR A 164 -3.73 2.43 -2.68
CA THR A 164 -4.64 3.56 -2.91
C THR A 164 -6.06 3.18 -2.54
N GLU A 165 -6.82 4.13 -1.99
CA GLU A 165 -8.22 3.95 -1.65
C GLU A 165 -9.02 5.21 -2.00
N ALA A 166 -10.28 5.01 -2.33
CA ALA A 166 -11.29 6.07 -2.45
C ALA A 166 -12.30 5.93 -1.31
N ALA A 167 -12.93 7.04 -0.94
CA ALA A 167 -14.05 6.99 -0.02
C ALA A 167 -15.17 6.11 -0.59
N LEU A 168 -15.72 5.23 0.23
CA LEU A 168 -16.90 4.44 -0.12
C LEU A 168 -18.13 5.35 -0.15
N ASP A 169 -19.12 4.96 -0.94
CA ASP A 169 -20.42 5.63 -0.93
C ASP A 169 -21.09 5.54 0.45
N ALA A 170 -21.89 6.54 0.80
CA ALA A 170 -22.38 6.73 2.17
C ALA A 170 -23.23 5.56 2.71
N ASP A 171 -23.87 4.81 1.82
CA ASP A 171 -24.70 3.64 2.09
C ASP A 171 -23.90 2.32 2.12
N GLU A 172 -22.63 2.32 1.70
CA GLU A 172 -21.79 1.13 1.76
C GLU A 172 -21.33 0.79 3.20
N PRO A 173 -21.29 -0.52 3.56
CA PRO A 173 -20.76 -0.96 4.83
C PRO A 173 -19.32 -0.47 5.06
N GLY A 174 -19.11 0.27 6.15
CA GLY A 174 -17.80 0.80 6.50
C GLY A 174 -17.48 2.18 5.94
N ALA A 175 -18.41 2.85 5.25
CA ALA A 175 -18.22 4.18 4.68
C ALA A 175 -17.74 5.24 5.69
N ALA A 176 -18.30 5.22 6.90
CA ALA A 176 -17.90 6.11 8.01
C ALA A 176 -16.43 5.96 8.44
N ARG A 177 -15.78 4.86 8.05
CA ARG A 177 -14.38 4.56 8.33
C ARG A 177 -13.57 4.41 7.05
N SER A 178 -14.02 4.95 5.93
CA SER A 178 -13.27 4.85 4.66
C SER A 178 -11.86 5.36 4.79
N GLU A 179 -10.93 4.61 4.20
CA GLU A 179 -9.61 5.14 3.87
C GLU A 179 -9.70 5.92 2.56
N GLU A 180 -8.86 6.94 2.44
CA GLU A 180 -8.84 7.78 1.26
C GLU A 180 -7.42 8.30 1.03
N GLY A 181 -6.96 8.22 -0.21
CA GLY A 181 -5.63 8.66 -0.62
C GLY A 181 -4.75 7.54 -1.14
N SER A 182 -3.44 7.78 -1.18
CA SER A 182 -2.44 6.82 -1.66
C SER A 182 -1.08 7.01 -1.00
N VAL A 183 -0.35 5.90 -0.91
CA VAL A 183 1.10 5.86 -0.63
C VAL A 183 1.77 5.07 -1.74
N VAL A 184 2.86 5.60 -2.29
CA VAL A 184 3.72 4.93 -3.26
C VAL A 184 5.17 5.00 -2.79
N LEU A 185 5.87 3.87 -2.86
CA LEU A 185 7.28 3.69 -2.58
C LEU A 185 7.99 3.37 -3.90
N VAL A 186 9.14 4.00 -4.12
CA VAL A 186 10.09 3.59 -5.16
C VAL A 186 11.01 2.55 -4.54
N VAL A 187 11.01 1.34 -5.09
CA VAL A 187 11.77 0.20 -4.59
C VAL A 187 12.72 -0.31 -5.67
N GLU A 188 14.00 -0.46 -5.35
CA GLU A 188 15.01 -0.95 -6.29
C GLU A 188 16.14 -1.74 -5.59
N PRO A 189 16.97 -2.51 -6.32
CA PRO A 189 18.11 -3.20 -5.73
C PRO A 189 19.12 -2.21 -5.15
N ALA A 190 19.68 -2.55 -3.97
CA ALA A 190 20.70 -1.73 -3.30
C ALA A 190 21.87 -1.33 -4.21
N GLY A 191 22.38 -2.26 -5.02
CA GLY A 191 23.48 -2.01 -5.94
C GLY A 191 23.11 -1.02 -7.06
N LEU A 192 21.84 -1.01 -7.51
CA LEU A 192 21.37 -0.07 -8.53
C LEU A 192 21.24 1.34 -7.94
N ALA A 193 20.66 1.45 -6.74
CA ALA A 193 20.59 2.70 -5.99
C ALA A 193 21.99 3.29 -5.76
N ALA A 194 22.95 2.47 -5.30
CA ALA A 194 24.33 2.89 -5.07
C ALA A 194 25.03 3.32 -6.36
N ALA A 195 24.89 2.57 -7.46
CA ALA A 195 25.52 2.89 -8.74
C ALA A 195 25.08 4.24 -9.31
N ARG A 196 23.83 4.65 -9.06
CA ARG A 196 23.30 5.96 -9.47
C ARG A 196 23.39 7.05 -8.40
N GLY A 197 24.04 6.77 -7.27
CA GLY A 197 24.19 7.72 -6.16
C GLY A 197 22.86 8.13 -5.50
N ALA A 198 21.85 7.26 -5.52
CA ALA A 198 20.54 7.55 -4.96
C ALA A 198 20.60 7.58 -3.43
N ARG A 199 19.96 8.59 -2.82
CA ARG A 199 19.59 8.51 -1.42
C ARG A 199 18.53 7.43 -1.24
N TRP A 200 18.59 6.75 -0.11
CA TRP A 200 17.58 5.80 0.33
C TRP A 200 17.09 6.07 1.75
N TYR A 201 15.83 5.75 2.03
CA TYR A 201 15.21 5.84 3.35
C TYR A 201 15.53 4.63 4.22
N GLY A 202 15.83 3.49 3.59
CA GLY A 202 16.05 2.24 4.29
C GLY A 202 15.59 1.02 3.53
N ARG A 203 15.46 -0.08 4.27
CA ARG A 203 14.98 -1.38 3.80
C ARG A 203 13.67 -1.72 4.47
N CYS A 204 12.83 -2.43 3.73
CA CYS A 204 11.61 -3.01 4.24
C CYS A 204 11.45 -4.41 3.67
N GLY A 205 11.12 -5.36 4.53
CA GLY A 205 10.78 -6.71 4.14
C GLY A 205 9.55 -7.15 4.89
N SER A 206 8.76 -8.00 4.24
CA SER A 206 7.43 -8.36 4.71
C SER A 206 7.26 -9.86 4.69
N ALA A 207 6.62 -10.38 5.73
CA ALA A 207 6.18 -11.75 5.83
C ALA A 207 4.68 -11.78 6.09
N SER A 208 3.99 -12.73 5.46
CA SER A 208 2.54 -12.90 5.57
C SER A 208 2.20 -14.29 6.08
N GLY A 209 1.07 -14.40 6.77
CA GLY A 209 0.54 -15.64 7.29
C GLY A 209 -0.96 -15.53 7.53
N PHE A 210 -1.57 -16.66 7.85
CA PHE A 210 -3.02 -16.75 7.99
C PHE A 210 -3.40 -17.32 9.37
N LEU A 211 -4.32 -16.63 10.05
CA LEU A 211 -4.95 -17.07 11.28
C LEU A 211 -6.46 -17.24 11.01
N PRO A 212 -6.99 -18.48 11.00
CA PRO A 212 -8.42 -18.70 10.79
C PRO A 212 -9.26 -17.92 11.81
N PRO A 213 -10.26 -17.12 11.39
CA PRO A 213 -11.02 -16.26 12.31
C PRO A 213 -11.74 -17.00 13.43
N ASP A 214 -12.20 -18.23 13.17
CA ASP A 214 -12.90 -19.09 14.13
C ASP A 214 -11.95 -19.72 15.16
N GLU A 215 -10.65 -19.73 14.86
CA GLU A 215 -9.59 -20.26 15.71
C GLU A 215 -8.72 -19.14 16.29
N ALA A 216 -9.14 -17.87 16.14
CA ALA A 216 -8.33 -16.73 16.52
C ALA A 216 -8.30 -16.54 18.05
N ASP A 217 -7.17 -16.91 18.66
CA ASP A 217 -6.84 -16.63 20.05
C ASP A 217 -5.44 -15.99 20.19
N PRO A 218 -5.15 -15.30 21.31
CA PRO A 218 -3.87 -14.63 21.50
C PRO A 218 -2.64 -15.54 21.46
N GLY A 219 -2.76 -16.82 21.87
CA GLY A 219 -1.68 -17.79 21.82
C GLY A 219 -1.31 -18.14 20.39
N ARG A 220 -2.30 -18.53 19.58
CA ARG A 220 -2.10 -18.83 18.14
C ARG A 220 -1.63 -17.61 17.35
N ALA A 221 -2.19 -16.43 17.66
CA ALA A 221 -1.71 -15.18 17.06
C ALA A 221 -0.24 -14.93 17.43
N GLY A 222 0.15 -15.14 18.69
CA GLY A 222 1.54 -15.03 19.14
C GLY A 222 2.49 -15.99 18.43
N GLU A 223 2.11 -17.26 18.28
CA GLU A 223 2.89 -18.26 17.53
C GLU A 223 3.07 -17.86 16.07
N LEU A 224 2.01 -17.38 15.41
CA LEU A 224 2.09 -16.90 14.04
C LEU A 224 2.97 -15.66 13.92
N LEU A 225 2.77 -14.65 14.76
CA LEU A 225 3.60 -13.44 14.79
C LEU A 225 5.07 -13.78 15.02
N ALA A 226 5.36 -14.76 15.88
CA ALA A 226 6.71 -15.27 16.07
C ALA A 226 7.27 -15.92 14.79
N ARG A 227 6.49 -16.74 14.08
CA ARG A 227 6.92 -17.30 12.78
C ARG A 227 7.16 -16.21 11.74
N LEU A 228 6.39 -15.13 11.78
CA LEU A 228 6.52 -13.94 10.94
C LEU A 228 7.59 -12.96 11.44
N GLY A 229 8.36 -13.30 12.47
CA GLY A 229 9.55 -12.55 12.89
C GLY A 229 9.35 -11.50 13.98
N VAL A 230 8.18 -11.45 14.62
CA VAL A 230 8.00 -10.70 15.89
C VAL A 230 8.68 -11.49 17.02
N ARG A 231 9.52 -10.85 17.83
CA ARG A 231 10.28 -11.51 18.91
C ARG A 231 10.10 -10.75 20.23
N ASP A 232 10.34 -11.40 21.36
CA ASP A 232 10.40 -10.70 22.65
C ASP A 232 11.56 -9.72 22.68
N GLY A 233 11.32 -8.51 23.20
CA GLY A 233 12.28 -7.40 23.12
C GLY A 233 12.44 -6.82 21.70
N ALA A 234 11.53 -7.16 20.77
CA ALA A 234 11.53 -6.61 19.43
C ALA A 234 11.47 -5.07 19.42
N ALA A 235 11.91 -4.54 18.28
CA ALA A 235 11.75 -3.15 17.93
C ALA A 235 10.30 -2.65 18.10
N PRO A 236 10.09 -1.34 18.30
CA PRO A 236 8.77 -0.76 18.47
C PRO A 236 7.79 -1.23 17.38
N VAL A 237 6.62 -1.71 17.81
CA VAL A 237 5.59 -2.25 16.93
C VAL A 237 4.48 -1.21 16.75
N ARG A 238 4.09 -0.98 15.50
CA ARG A 238 2.86 -0.28 15.11
C ARG A 238 1.90 -1.31 14.53
N ALA A 239 0.75 -1.51 15.15
CA ALA A 239 -0.22 -2.52 14.74
C ALA A 239 -1.48 -1.88 14.19
N VAL A 240 -1.79 -2.13 12.92
CA VAL A 240 -3.02 -1.74 12.24
C VAL A 240 -4.02 -2.90 12.33
N VAL A 241 -4.97 -2.79 13.24
CA VAL A 241 -5.90 -3.89 13.56
C VAL A 241 -7.33 -3.40 13.76
N ASP A 242 -8.31 -4.23 13.40
CA ASP A 242 -9.72 -4.00 13.72
C ASP A 242 -10.11 -4.77 14.99
N ASP A 243 -10.25 -4.04 16.11
CA ASP A 243 -10.63 -4.58 17.41
C ASP A 243 -12.07 -5.14 17.46
N SER A 244 -12.90 -4.86 16.45
CA SER A 244 -14.22 -5.48 16.33
C SER A 244 -14.15 -6.94 15.83
N SER A 245 -13.03 -7.33 15.21
CA SER A 245 -12.81 -8.71 14.72
C SER A 245 -12.13 -9.63 15.76
N SER A 246 -12.36 -10.95 15.68
CA SER A 246 -11.68 -11.94 16.53
C SER A 246 -10.17 -11.94 16.28
N VAL A 247 -9.76 -11.90 15.01
CA VAL A 247 -8.36 -11.84 14.57
C VAL A 247 -7.65 -10.59 15.10
N GLY A 248 -8.24 -9.40 14.90
CA GLY A 248 -7.65 -8.15 15.37
C GLY A 248 -7.46 -8.13 16.89
N ARG A 249 -8.46 -8.60 17.66
CA ARG A 249 -8.33 -8.72 19.13
C ARG A 249 -7.24 -9.72 19.53
N ALA A 250 -7.14 -10.86 18.85
CA ALA A 250 -6.12 -11.87 19.11
C ALA A 250 -4.71 -11.31 18.87
N VAL A 251 -4.48 -10.66 17.72
CA VAL A 251 -3.21 -10.01 17.36
C VAL A 251 -2.85 -8.91 18.36
N ARG A 252 -3.79 -8.01 18.69
CA ARG A 252 -3.55 -6.94 19.67
C ARG A 252 -3.13 -7.50 21.03
N ARG A 253 -3.81 -8.53 21.51
CA ARG A 253 -3.50 -9.18 22.79
C ARG A 253 -2.14 -9.88 22.76
N ALA A 254 -1.81 -10.55 21.66
CA ALA A 254 -0.53 -11.23 21.47
C ALA A 254 0.66 -10.26 21.46
N LEU A 255 0.51 -9.08 20.83
CA LEU A 255 1.55 -8.04 20.80
C LEU A 255 1.75 -7.34 22.15
N GLY A 256 0.76 -7.40 23.03
CA GLY A 256 0.82 -6.82 24.36
C GLY A 256 0.76 -5.28 24.39
N PRO A 257 0.88 -4.67 25.58
CA PRO A 257 0.59 -3.25 25.79
C PRO A 257 1.65 -2.28 25.24
N ARG A 258 2.81 -2.79 24.81
CA ARG A 258 3.91 -1.97 24.27
C ARG A 258 3.73 -1.63 22.78
N ALA A 259 2.82 -2.33 22.08
CA ALA A 259 2.53 -2.04 20.69
C ALA A 259 1.67 -0.78 20.56
N GLY A 260 2.08 0.15 19.68
CA GLY A 260 1.25 1.28 19.30
C GLY A 260 0.12 0.82 18.39
N ILE A 261 -1.12 0.96 18.84
CA ILE A 261 -2.29 0.51 18.09
C ILE A 261 -2.82 1.63 17.19
N VAL A 262 -3.06 1.29 15.94
CA VAL A 262 -3.74 2.12 14.94
C VAL A 262 -5.00 1.36 14.52
N ALA A 263 -6.14 2.02 14.59
CA ALA A 263 -7.40 1.40 14.19
C ALA A 263 -7.39 1.14 12.68
N ALA A 264 -7.61 -0.11 12.28
CA ALA A 264 -7.83 -0.43 10.88
C ALA A 264 -9.12 0.21 10.38
N ARG A 265 -9.05 0.78 9.18
CA ARG A 265 -10.15 1.46 8.50
C ARG A 265 -10.52 0.70 7.23
N SER A 266 -11.59 1.11 6.56
CA SER A 266 -12.10 0.40 5.38
C SER A 266 -11.15 0.64 4.20
N GLY A 267 -10.24 -0.31 3.97
CA GLY A 267 -9.16 -0.20 3.00
C GLY A 267 -7.93 -1.02 3.37
N CYS A 268 -6.82 -0.78 2.65
CA CYS A 268 -5.49 -1.34 2.90
C CYS A 268 -4.36 -0.29 2.87
N LEU A 269 -4.69 1.00 2.90
CA LEU A 269 -3.79 2.14 2.84
C LEU A 269 -3.08 2.41 4.17
N GLU A 270 -3.77 2.28 5.31
CA GLU A 270 -3.21 2.65 6.62
C GLU A 270 -1.88 1.92 6.95
N PRO A 271 -1.70 0.60 6.70
CA PRO A 271 -0.41 -0.05 6.87
C PRO A 271 0.71 0.59 6.04
N MET A 272 0.43 0.99 4.80
CA MET A 272 1.41 1.67 3.95
C MET A 272 1.75 3.07 4.46
N VAL A 273 0.79 3.77 5.08
CA VAL A 273 1.06 5.03 5.79
C VAL A 273 2.00 4.80 6.97
N GLN A 274 1.81 3.73 7.74
CA GLN A 274 2.71 3.38 8.85
C GLN A 274 4.11 2.96 8.35
N VAL A 275 4.21 2.26 7.22
CA VAL A 275 5.50 1.93 6.57
C VAL A 275 6.24 3.19 6.14
N ALA A 276 5.58 4.10 5.41
CA ALA A 276 6.18 5.36 4.98
C ALA A 276 6.65 6.22 6.15
N ALA A 277 5.83 6.33 7.21
CA ALA A 277 6.20 7.05 8.43
C ALA A 277 7.38 6.41 9.16
N GLY A 278 7.41 5.08 9.27
CA GLY A 278 8.51 4.35 9.91
C GLY A 278 9.84 4.51 9.19
N LEU A 279 9.84 4.56 7.86
CA LEU A 279 11.04 4.80 7.05
C LEU A 279 11.50 6.27 7.06
N THR A 280 10.60 7.23 7.31
CA THR A 280 10.95 8.66 7.31
C THR A 280 11.39 9.12 8.69
N ASP A 281 10.53 8.96 9.70
CA ASP A 281 10.67 9.56 11.03
C ASP A 281 10.70 8.51 12.15
N GLY A 282 10.65 7.22 11.80
CA GLY A 282 10.64 6.12 12.76
C GLY A 282 11.98 5.89 13.46
N PRO A 283 11.98 5.00 14.48
CA PRO A 283 13.21 4.51 15.08
C PRO A 283 14.06 3.75 14.03
N PRO A 284 15.37 3.55 14.27
CA PRO A 284 16.26 2.86 13.34
C PRO A 284 15.74 1.50 12.88
N VAL A 285 15.07 0.78 13.79
CA VAL A 285 14.36 -0.46 13.50
C VAL A 285 12.96 -0.36 14.08
N SER A 286 11.94 -0.78 13.33
CA SER A 286 10.56 -0.93 13.80
C SER A 286 9.84 -2.06 13.05
N LEU A 287 8.67 -2.45 13.58
CA LEU A 287 7.76 -3.39 12.94
C LEU A 287 6.42 -2.70 12.68
N CYS A 288 5.87 -2.91 11.48
CA CYS A 288 4.48 -2.64 11.15
C CYS A 288 3.74 -3.97 11.02
N VAL A 289 2.73 -4.18 11.86
CA VAL A 289 1.87 -5.37 11.81
C VAL A 289 0.51 -4.93 11.29
N ALA A 290 -0.07 -5.64 10.34
CA ALA A 290 -1.46 -5.44 9.94
C ALA A 290 -2.21 -6.76 9.93
N ALA A 291 -3.48 -6.73 10.34
CA ALA A 291 -4.32 -7.91 10.38
C ALA A 291 -5.69 -7.62 9.78
N SER A 292 -6.10 -8.51 8.90
CA SER A 292 -7.43 -8.53 8.30
C SER A 292 -8.41 -9.31 9.19
N SER A 293 -9.67 -8.88 9.24
CA SER A 293 -10.74 -9.66 9.87
C SER A 293 -10.94 -11.04 9.22
N ALA A 294 -10.53 -11.18 7.96
CA ALA A 294 -10.54 -12.44 7.21
C ALA A 294 -9.41 -13.42 7.59
N GLY A 295 -8.44 -13.00 8.42
CA GLY A 295 -7.37 -13.87 8.93
C GLY A 295 -5.98 -13.62 8.36
N ASN A 296 -5.85 -12.83 7.29
CA ASN A 296 -4.54 -12.46 6.75
C ASN A 296 -3.79 -11.55 7.73
N ILE A 297 -2.56 -11.91 8.08
CA ILE A 297 -1.68 -11.14 8.96
C ILE A 297 -0.36 -10.92 8.25
N VAL A 298 0.10 -9.67 8.25
CA VAL A 298 1.39 -9.28 7.69
C VAL A 298 2.25 -8.61 8.74
N VAL A 299 3.55 -8.91 8.71
CA VAL A 299 4.58 -8.26 9.53
C VAL A 299 5.60 -7.69 8.58
N THR A 300 5.75 -6.37 8.60
CA THR A 300 6.77 -5.65 7.86
C THR A 300 7.83 -5.12 8.81
N ARG A 301 9.07 -5.53 8.59
CA ARG A 301 10.20 -5.02 9.35
C ARG A 301 10.86 -3.89 8.57
N LEU A 302 11.07 -2.76 9.24
CA LEU A 302 11.65 -1.55 8.67
C LEU A 302 13.03 -1.32 9.28
N GLU A 303 14.03 -1.08 8.44
CA GLU A 303 15.37 -0.61 8.82
C GLU A 303 15.61 0.72 8.16
N ARG A 304 15.62 1.79 8.95
CA ARG A 304 15.87 3.13 8.42
C ARG A 304 17.37 3.32 8.16
N ALA A 305 17.70 3.87 7.01
CA ALA A 305 19.06 4.32 6.70
C ALA A 305 19.40 5.56 7.54
N PHE A 306 20.66 5.65 8.00
CA PHE A 306 21.12 6.84 8.71
C PHE A 306 21.59 7.90 7.71
N PRO A 307 21.43 9.20 8.01
CA PRO A 307 22.02 10.25 7.19
C PRO A 307 23.55 10.05 7.11
N GLY A 308 24.08 9.82 5.89
CA GLY A 308 25.52 9.66 5.63
C GLY A 308 26.01 8.26 5.28
N SER A 309 25.11 7.27 5.14
CA SER A 309 25.41 5.92 4.62
C SER A 309 25.14 5.79 3.12
#